data_AF-A0AAV2GYS3-F1
#
_entry.id   AF-A0AAV2GYS3-F1
#
_cell.length_a   1.000
_cell.length_b   1.000
_cell.length_c   1.000
_cell.angle_alpha   90.00
_cell.angle_beta   90.00
_cell.angle_gamma   90.00
#
_symmetry.space_group_name_H-M   'P 1'
#
loop_
_entity.id
_entity.type
_entity.pdbx_description
1 polymer ?
#
loop_
_entity_poly.entity_id
_entity_poly.type
_entity_poly.pdbx_seq_one_letter_code
_entity_poly.pdbx_strand_id
1 'polypeptide(L)'
;GKLELTLAQKSLEQARTKGQLEEMIEAKVKQAEDKLKHRKQIMAKILGLMPANLAIMQTSALGSPGSRKDLYKVALLLREANKINQQLKTNLVFARDDVQSEDGSGSVHTQIRVTNTRHRMFTLWPVAKFEGKLAQMRDLYENEDGTSADDEVFHDPE
;
A
#
# COMPACT_ATOMS: atom_id res chain seq x y z
N GLY A 1 -40.93 28.80 43.91
CA GLY A 1 -39.97 28.92 45.05
C GLY A 1 -38.53 28.83 44.57
N LYS A 2 -37.53 29.19 45.40
CA LYS A 2 -36.10 29.24 45.00
C LYS A 2 -35.58 27.95 44.32
N LEU A 3 -36.13 26.79 44.70
CA LEU A 3 -35.82 25.47 44.13
C LEU A 3 -36.27 25.30 42.67
N GLU A 4 -37.43 25.83 42.29
CA GLU A 4 -37.94 25.72 40.91
C GLU A 4 -37.13 26.56 39.93
N LEU A 5 -36.66 27.73 40.37
CA LEU A 5 -35.78 28.59 39.58
C LEU A 5 -34.45 27.87 39.29
N THR A 6 -33.87 27.21 40.28
CA THR A 6 -32.63 26.43 40.12
C THR A 6 -32.81 25.25 39.16
N LEU A 7 -33.96 24.55 39.23
CA LEU A 7 -34.28 23.46 38.31
C LEU A 7 -34.42 23.94 36.87
N ALA A 8 -35.13 25.06 36.65
CA ALA A 8 -35.28 25.67 35.32
C ALA A 8 -33.92 26.11 34.74
N GLN A 9 -33.05 26.72 35.57
CA GLN A 9 -31.70 27.11 35.15
C GLN A 9 -30.85 25.89 34.75
N LYS A 10 -30.88 24.81 35.54
CA LYS A 10 -30.12 23.59 35.26
C LYS A 10 -30.62 22.88 33.99
N SER A 11 -31.94 22.87 33.76
CA SER A 11 -32.52 22.31 32.52
C SER A 11 -32.12 23.12 31.28
N LEU A 12 -32.08 24.45 31.38
CA LEU A 12 -31.62 25.32 30.31
C LEU A 12 -30.13 25.10 29.98
N GLU A 13 -29.28 24.93 31.01
CA GLU A 13 -27.86 24.63 30.83
C GLU A 13 -27.62 23.26 30.19
N GLN A 14 -28.40 22.25 30.58
CA GLN A 14 -28.37 20.92 29.95
C GLN A 14 -28.82 20.98 28.48
N ALA A 15 -29.85 21.76 28.16
CA ALA A 15 -30.29 21.93 26.77
C ALA A 15 -29.21 22.60 25.91
N ARG A 16 -28.50 23.60 26.47
CA ARG A 16 -27.38 24.25 25.78
C ARG A 16 -26.21 23.31 25.52
N THR A 17 -25.78 22.56 26.53
CA THR A 17 -24.65 21.62 26.37
C THR A 17 -24.99 20.48 25.42
N LYS A 18 -26.23 19.98 25.45
CA LYS A 18 -26.72 19.00 24.47
C LYS A 18 -26.68 19.55 23.04
N GLY A 19 -27.17 20.78 22.82
CA GLY A 19 -27.13 21.42 21.50
C GLY A 19 -25.71 21.58 20.96
N GLN A 20 -24.77 22.01 21.80
CA GLN A 20 -23.35 22.13 21.42
C GLN A 20 -22.72 20.77 21.05
N LEU A 21 -23.10 19.70 21.76
CA LEU A 21 -22.60 18.36 21.46
C LEU A 21 -23.14 17.84 20.13
N GLU A 22 -24.42 18.04 19.84
CA GLU A 22 -25.05 17.66 18.57
C GLU A 22 -24.40 18.38 17.38
N GLU A 23 -24.17 19.69 17.50
CA GLU A 23 -23.49 20.48 16.47
C GLU A 23 -22.04 20.00 16.23
N MET A 24 -21.30 19.66 17.29
CA MET A 24 -19.95 19.12 17.14
C MET A 24 -19.95 17.76 16.44
N ILE A 25 -20.93 16.89 16.73
CA ILE A 25 -21.06 15.58 16.08
C ILE A 25 -21.35 15.78 14.60
N GLU A 26 -22.29 16.64 14.24
CA GLU A 26 -22.65 16.93 12.85
C GLU A 26 -21.46 17.50 12.07
N ALA A 27 -20.70 18.43 12.67
CA ALA A 27 -19.48 18.98 12.08
C ALA A 27 -18.42 17.89 11.82
N LYS A 28 -18.23 16.95 12.75
CA LYS A 28 -17.28 15.84 12.59
C LYS A 28 -17.73 14.85 11.50
N VAL A 29 -19.02 14.55 11.42
CA VAL A 29 -19.58 13.68 10.37
C VAL A 29 -19.32 14.30 9.01
N LYS A 30 -19.68 15.58 8.84
CA LYS A 30 -19.44 16.31 7.59
C LYS A 30 -17.96 16.35 7.20
N GLN A 31 -17.07 16.60 8.17
CA GLN A 31 -15.63 16.55 7.94
C GLN A 31 -15.15 15.17 7.47
N ALA A 32 -15.68 14.09 8.03
CA ALA A 32 -15.33 12.73 7.63
C ALA A 32 -15.82 12.42 6.21
N GLU A 33 -17.03 12.85 5.86
CA GLU A 33 -17.59 12.70 4.51
C GLU A 33 -16.76 13.45 3.46
N ASP A 34 -16.37 14.70 3.74
CA ASP A 34 -15.53 15.50 2.85
C ASP A 34 -14.16 14.84 2.62
N LYS A 35 -13.53 14.34 3.69
CA LYS A 35 -12.28 13.57 3.60
C LYS A 35 -12.44 12.31 2.76
N LEU A 36 -13.55 11.58 2.93
CA LEU A 36 -13.83 10.38 2.15
C LEU A 36 -14.05 10.70 0.67
N LYS A 37 -14.80 11.76 0.37
CA LYS A 37 -15.06 12.23 -1.00
C LYS A 37 -13.77 12.64 -1.69
N HIS A 38 -12.90 13.37 -0.99
CA HIS A 38 -11.59 13.76 -1.50
C HIS A 38 -10.71 12.54 -1.83
N ARG A 39 -10.65 11.54 -0.94
CA ARG A 39 -9.91 10.29 -1.18
C ARG A 39 -10.45 9.52 -2.40
N LYS A 40 -11.77 9.44 -2.56
CA LYS A 40 -12.41 8.81 -3.73
C LYS A 40 -12.07 9.54 -5.03
N GLN A 41 -12.06 10.87 -5.03
CA GLN A 41 -11.67 11.66 -6.20
C GLN A 41 -10.20 11.45 -6.59
N ILE A 42 -9.28 11.43 -5.61
CA ILE A 42 -7.88 11.11 -5.85
C ILE A 42 -7.75 9.72 -6.46
N MET A 43 -8.43 8.72 -5.90
CA MET A 43 -8.42 7.35 -6.41
C MET A 43 -8.93 7.29 -7.87
N ALA A 44 -10.04 7.95 -8.17
CA ALA A 44 -10.61 7.99 -9.52
C ALA A 44 -9.63 8.65 -10.52
N LYS A 45 -8.93 9.71 -10.12
CA LYS A 45 -7.91 10.35 -10.94
C LYS A 45 -6.71 9.43 -11.19
N ILE A 46 -6.24 8.73 -10.17
CA ILE A 46 -5.16 7.75 -10.30
C ILE A 46 -5.58 6.62 -11.25
N LEU A 47 -6.80 6.10 -11.12
CA LEU A 47 -7.35 5.06 -12.00
C LEU A 47 -7.45 5.54 -13.46
N GLY A 48 -7.87 6.79 -13.69
CA GLY A 48 -7.94 7.36 -15.05
C GLY A 48 -6.58 7.60 -15.71
N LEU A 49 -5.49 7.64 -14.94
CA LEU A 49 -4.12 7.81 -15.43
C LEU A 49 -3.39 6.46 -15.60
N MET A 50 -4.01 5.34 -15.24
CA MET A 50 -3.42 4.01 -15.40
C MET A 50 -3.56 3.54 -16.86
N PRO A 51 -2.49 3.00 -17.48
CA PRO A 51 -2.56 2.43 -18.83
C PRO A 51 -3.60 1.30 -18.92
N ALA A 52 -4.25 1.16 -20.07
CA ALA A 52 -5.28 0.13 -20.32
C ALA A 52 -4.80 -1.31 -19.99
N ASN A 53 -3.51 -1.59 -20.13
CA ASN A 53 -2.91 -2.89 -19.77
C ASN A 53 -3.00 -3.19 -18.26
N LEU A 54 -3.07 -2.17 -17.40
CA LEU A 54 -3.26 -2.32 -15.95
C LEU A 54 -4.75 -2.44 -15.58
N ALA A 55 -5.65 -1.88 -16.40
CA ALA A 55 -7.10 -2.07 -16.26
C ALA A 55 -7.52 -3.51 -16.62
N ILE A 56 -6.84 -4.14 -17.59
CA ILE A 56 -7.06 -5.55 -17.97
C ILE A 56 -6.68 -6.51 -16.82
N MET A 57 -5.67 -6.18 -16.00
CA MET A 57 -5.38 -6.94 -14.77
C MET A 57 -6.51 -6.88 -13.72
N GLN A 58 -7.48 -5.97 -13.85
CA GLN A 58 -8.65 -5.92 -12.97
C GLN A 58 -9.80 -6.79 -13.46
N THR A 59 -9.88 -7.07 -14.77
CA THR A 59 -11.01 -7.78 -15.39
C THR A 59 -10.75 -9.28 -15.55
N SER A 60 -9.49 -9.67 -15.65
CA SER A 60 -9.07 -11.07 -15.78
C SER A 60 -8.17 -11.42 -14.59
N ALA A 61 -8.73 -12.26 -13.71
CA ALA A 61 -8.10 -12.99 -12.60
C ALA A 61 -8.29 -12.42 -11.16
N LEU A 62 -9.16 -13.13 -10.40
CA LEU A 62 -8.99 -13.53 -8.98
C LEU A 62 -9.52 -12.60 -7.84
N GLY A 63 -10.83 -12.78 -7.55
CA GLY A 63 -11.43 -13.11 -6.24
C GLY A 63 -10.97 -12.44 -4.92
N SER A 64 -11.95 -11.95 -4.15
CA SER A 64 -11.86 -11.48 -2.74
C SER A 64 -11.18 -10.11 -2.49
N PRO A 65 -11.72 -9.26 -1.58
CA PRO A 65 -11.06 -8.00 -1.18
C PRO A 65 -9.64 -8.16 -0.62
N GLY A 66 -9.26 -9.35 -0.16
CA GLY A 66 -7.90 -9.68 0.28
C GLY A 66 -6.88 -9.65 -0.87
N SER A 67 -7.18 -10.32 -1.98
CA SER A 67 -6.26 -10.41 -3.14
C SER A 67 -5.91 -9.03 -3.68
N ARG A 68 -6.88 -8.11 -3.77
CA ARG A 68 -6.64 -6.75 -4.30
C ARG A 68 -5.68 -5.93 -3.45
N LYS A 69 -5.70 -6.09 -2.13
CA LYS A 69 -4.77 -5.39 -1.24
C LYS A 69 -3.35 -5.93 -1.42
N ASP A 70 -3.23 -7.25 -1.54
CA ASP A 70 -1.95 -7.93 -1.74
C ASP A 70 -1.33 -7.54 -3.09
N LEU A 71 -2.15 -7.45 -4.14
CA LEU A 71 -1.75 -6.95 -5.45
C LEU A 71 -1.20 -5.52 -5.41
N TYR A 72 -1.93 -4.63 -4.74
CA TYR A 72 -1.51 -3.24 -4.62
C TYR A 72 -0.23 -3.11 -3.78
N LYS A 73 -0.11 -3.90 -2.72
CA LYS A 73 1.11 -3.98 -1.89
C LYS A 73 2.31 -4.38 -2.76
N VAL A 74 2.20 -5.48 -3.50
CA VAL A 74 3.26 -5.96 -4.40
C VAL A 74 3.64 -4.90 -5.44
N ALA A 75 2.67 -4.23 -6.06
CA ALA A 75 2.94 -3.18 -7.03
C ALA A 75 3.73 -2.00 -6.44
N LEU A 76 3.41 -1.59 -5.20
CA LEU A 76 4.16 -0.54 -4.51
C LEU A 76 5.59 -0.96 -4.17
N LEU A 77 5.77 -2.16 -3.62
CA LEU A 77 7.09 -2.69 -3.28
C LEU A 77 7.99 -2.82 -4.51
N LEU A 78 7.44 -3.31 -5.63
CA LEU A 78 8.16 -3.40 -6.92
C LEU A 78 8.56 -2.04 -7.46
N ARG A 79 7.65 -1.04 -7.39
CA ARG A 79 7.95 0.32 -7.82
C ARG A 79 9.09 0.92 -7.01
N GLU A 80 9.06 0.71 -5.70
CA GLU A 80 10.09 1.21 -4.78
C GLU A 80 11.44 0.53 -5.04
N ALA A 81 11.48 -0.80 -5.10
CA ALA A 81 12.70 -1.56 -5.33
C ALA A 81 13.38 -1.13 -6.63
N ASN A 82 12.64 -1.06 -7.74
CA ASN A 82 13.19 -0.61 -9.02
C ASN A 82 13.69 0.84 -8.97
N LYS A 83 13.03 1.72 -8.21
CA LYS A 83 13.47 3.11 -8.03
C LYS A 83 14.78 3.17 -7.24
N ILE A 84 14.88 2.47 -6.11
CA ILE A 84 16.12 2.39 -5.32
C ILE A 84 17.22 1.81 -6.19
N ASN A 85 16.92 0.75 -6.92
CA ASN A 85 17.89 0.08 -7.77
C ASN A 85 18.46 0.98 -8.89
N GLN A 86 17.60 1.81 -9.49
CA GLN A 86 18.01 2.82 -10.46
C GLN A 86 18.95 3.85 -9.85
N GLN A 87 18.73 4.25 -8.59
CA GLN A 87 19.60 5.22 -7.90
C GLN A 87 20.94 4.58 -7.50
N LEU A 88 20.93 3.33 -7.02
CA LEU A 88 22.12 2.56 -6.71
C LEU A 88 22.89 2.06 -7.95
N LYS A 89 22.32 2.26 -9.16
CA LYS A 89 22.89 1.90 -10.46
C LYS A 89 23.28 0.42 -10.58
N THR A 90 22.53 -0.48 -9.96
CA THR A 90 22.76 -1.93 -10.12
C THR A 90 22.05 -2.46 -11.38
N ASN A 91 22.34 -3.71 -11.77
CA ASN A 91 21.78 -4.36 -12.96
C ASN A 91 20.48 -5.12 -12.70
N LEU A 92 19.86 -4.94 -11.53
CA LEU A 92 18.68 -5.69 -11.13
C LEU A 92 17.37 -5.07 -11.62
N VAL A 93 16.42 -5.93 -11.98
CA VAL A 93 15.04 -5.56 -12.28
C VAL A 93 14.10 -6.47 -11.51
N PHE A 94 13.13 -5.87 -10.84
CA PHE A 94 12.13 -6.57 -10.03
C PHE A 94 10.80 -6.57 -10.77
N ALA A 95 10.20 -7.74 -10.93
CA ALA A 95 8.90 -7.92 -11.57
C ALA A 95 8.02 -8.89 -10.77
N ARG A 96 6.71 -8.79 -10.97
CA ARG A 96 5.77 -9.80 -10.46
C ARG A 96 5.81 -11.03 -11.35
N ASP A 97 5.76 -12.20 -10.73
CA ASP A 97 5.53 -13.48 -11.40
C ASP A 97 4.40 -14.22 -10.69
N ASP A 98 3.54 -14.89 -11.45
CA ASP A 98 2.44 -15.69 -10.90
C ASP A 98 2.70 -17.15 -11.26
N VAL A 99 3.10 -17.93 -10.25
CA VAL A 99 3.56 -19.32 -10.42
C VAL A 99 2.46 -20.27 -10.00
N GLN A 100 2.19 -21.27 -10.84
CA GLN A 100 1.25 -22.33 -10.50
C GLN A 100 1.85 -23.26 -9.45
N SER A 101 1.04 -23.68 -8.49
CA SER A 101 1.44 -24.63 -7.46
C SER A 101 1.77 -25.98 -8.03
N GLU A 102 2.85 -26.58 -7.53
CA GLU A 102 3.28 -27.92 -7.94
C GLU A 102 2.45 -29.03 -7.33
N ASP A 103 1.58 -28.72 -6.36
CA ASP A 103 0.68 -29.66 -5.69
C ASP A 103 -0.50 -30.12 -6.56
N GLY A 104 -0.56 -29.68 -7.82
CA GLY A 104 -1.62 -30.04 -8.76
C GLY A 104 -2.99 -29.43 -8.43
N SER A 105 -3.10 -28.58 -7.39
CA SER A 105 -4.35 -27.93 -7.00
C SER A 105 -4.83 -26.88 -8.01
N GLY A 106 -3.97 -26.50 -8.96
CA GLY A 106 -4.23 -25.39 -9.88
C GLY A 106 -4.22 -24.02 -9.21
N SER A 107 -3.84 -23.93 -7.93
CA SER A 107 -3.67 -22.66 -7.25
C SER A 107 -2.48 -21.89 -7.83
N VAL A 108 -2.58 -20.55 -7.81
CA VAL A 108 -1.56 -19.65 -8.34
C VAL A 108 -1.05 -18.78 -7.20
N HIS A 109 0.26 -18.73 -7.05
CA HIS A 109 0.95 -17.98 -6.01
C HIS A 109 1.76 -16.85 -6.64
N THR A 110 1.60 -15.64 -6.09
CA THR A 110 2.42 -14.51 -6.52
C THR A 110 3.82 -14.60 -5.91
N GLN A 111 4.82 -14.52 -6.77
CA GLN A 111 6.24 -14.42 -6.45
C GLN A 111 6.85 -13.18 -7.11
N ILE A 112 8.08 -12.86 -6.73
CA ILE A 112 8.85 -11.74 -7.26
C ILE A 112 10.00 -12.29 -8.08
N ARG A 113 10.02 -11.96 -9.37
CA ARG A 113 11.15 -12.23 -10.25
C ARG A 113 12.21 -11.15 -10.07
N VAL A 114 13.40 -11.56 -9.68
CA VAL A 114 14.58 -10.71 -9.59
C VAL A 114 15.50 -11.07 -10.75
N THR A 115 15.65 -10.17 -11.71
CA THR A 115 16.46 -10.41 -12.92
C THR A 115 17.74 -9.59 -12.87
N ASN A 116 18.90 -10.24 -12.91
CA ASN A 116 20.16 -9.57 -13.15
C ASN A 116 20.37 -9.40 -14.67
N THR A 117 20.26 -8.17 -15.16
CA THR A 117 20.34 -7.86 -16.59
C THR A 117 21.76 -7.97 -17.16
N ARG A 118 22.80 -7.90 -16.34
CA ARG A 118 24.21 -8.11 -16.73
C ARG A 118 24.45 -9.59 -17.07
N HIS A 119 23.97 -10.49 -16.23
CA HIS A 119 24.16 -11.94 -16.38
C HIS A 119 22.98 -12.68 -17.04
N ARG A 120 21.87 -11.97 -17.29
CA ARG A 120 20.60 -12.52 -17.85
C ARG A 120 20.01 -13.70 -17.07
N MET A 121 20.33 -13.81 -15.79
CA MET A 121 19.76 -14.81 -14.88
C MET A 121 18.65 -14.18 -14.06
N PHE A 122 17.70 -14.99 -13.61
CA PHE A 122 16.68 -14.57 -12.67
C PHE A 122 16.49 -15.58 -11.55
N THR A 123 16.05 -15.08 -10.40
CA THR A 123 15.57 -15.88 -9.27
C THR A 123 14.13 -15.50 -8.96
N LEU A 124 13.38 -16.43 -8.38
CA LEU A 124 11.99 -16.21 -7.97
C LEU A 124 11.90 -16.27 -6.44
N TRP A 125 11.35 -15.22 -5.84
CA TRP A 125 11.25 -15.10 -4.39
C TRP A 125 9.81 -15.01 -3.93
N PRO A 126 9.45 -15.66 -2.81
CA PRO A 126 8.21 -15.35 -2.11
C PRO A 126 8.17 -13.86 -1.74
N VAL A 127 6.98 -13.25 -1.77
CA VAL A 127 6.78 -11.83 -1.43
C VAL A 127 7.36 -11.49 -0.04
N ALA A 128 7.25 -12.40 0.93
CA ALA A 128 7.82 -12.22 2.26
C ALA A 128 9.36 -12.11 2.27
N LYS A 129 10.06 -12.94 1.46
CA LYS A 129 11.53 -12.85 1.31
C LYS A 129 11.92 -11.52 0.68
N PHE A 130 11.18 -11.10 -0.35
CA PHE A 130 11.41 -9.82 -1.01
C PHE A 130 11.22 -8.62 -0.07
N GLU A 131 10.22 -8.62 0.80
CA GLU A 131 10.01 -7.54 1.78
C GLU A 131 11.22 -7.36 2.71
N GLY A 132 11.79 -8.46 3.21
CA GLY A 132 13.00 -8.42 4.04
C GLY A 132 14.24 -7.93 3.28
N LYS A 133 14.38 -8.28 2.01
CA LYS A 133 15.48 -7.83 1.15
C LYS A 133 15.33 -6.35 0.73
N LEU A 134 14.10 -5.89 0.48
CA LEU A 134 13.82 -4.49 0.18
C LEU A 134 14.12 -3.60 1.39
N ALA A 135 13.89 -4.07 2.63
CA ALA A 135 14.32 -3.35 3.82
C ALA A 135 15.85 -3.10 3.82
N GLN A 136 16.64 -4.13 3.51
CA GLN A 136 18.09 -3.99 3.39
C GLN A 136 18.50 -3.02 2.27
N MET A 137 17.78 -3.00 1.13
CA MET A 137 18.03 -2.00 0.08
C MET A 137 17.79 -0.57 0.54
N ARG A 138 16.77 -0.34 1.38
CA ARG A 138 16.47 1.00 1.92
C ARG A 138 17.60 1.47 2.80
N ASP A 139 18.09 0.61 3.68
CA ASP A 139 19.21 0.94 4.56
C ASP A 139 20.45 1.31 3.74
N LEU A 140 20.77 0.54 2.69
CA LEU A 140 21.88 0.86 1.78
C LEU A 140 21.67 2.16 0.99
N TYR A 141 20.44 2.48 0.65
CA TYR A 141 20.11 3.72 -0.07
C TYR A 141 20.19 4.95 0.83
N GLU A 142 19.88 4.82 2.13
CA GLU A 142 19.92 5.92 3.11
C GLU A 142 21.33 6.17 3.65
N ASN A 143 22.17 5.14 3.72
CA ASN A 143 23.58 5.28 4.07
C ASN A 143 24.37 5.68 2.81
N GLU A 144 24.63 6.98 2.66
CA GLU A 144 25.18 7.69 1.48
C GLU A 144 26.58 7.24 1.00
N ASP A 145 27.11 6.13 1.49
CA ASP A 145 28.31 5.49 0.99
C ASP A 145 27.97 4.74 -0.30
N GLY A 146 27.89 5.50 -1.40
CA GLY A 146 27.66 5.04 -2.78
C GLY A 146 28.73 4.10 -3.36
N THR A 147 29.31 3.24 -2.52
CA THR A 147 30.02 2.06 -2.96
C THR A 147 29.00 1.18 -3.64
N SER A 148 29.17 0.98 -4.95
CA SER A 148 28.40 0.04 -5.78
C SER A 148 28.03 -1.17 -4.94
N ALA A 149 26.76 -1.29 -4.55
CA ALA A 149 26.19 -2.50 -3.97
C ALA A 149 26.18 -3.55 -5.08
N ASP A 150 27.37 -4.00 -5.45
CA ASP A 150 27.64 -4.91 -6.54
C ASP A 150 27.04 -6.24 -6.12
N ASP A 151 25.86 -6.53 -6.67
CA ASP A 151 25.18 -7.82 -6.83
C ASP A 151 25.05 -8.76 -5.60
N GLU A 152 25.66 -8.51 -4.43
CA GLU A 152 25.73 -9.44 -3.28
C GLU A 152 24.42 -9.52 -2.50
N VAL A 153 23.67 -8.42 -2.35
CA VAL A 153 22.39 -8.43 -1.61
C VAL A 153 21.36 -9.36 -2.27
N PHE A 154 21.48 -9.53 -3.59
CA PHE A 154 20.54 -10.26 -4.45
C PHE A 154 21.11 -11.54 -5.07
N HIS A 155 22.38 -11.84 -4.83
CA HIS A 155 22.93 -13.15 -5.11
C HIS A 155 22.42 -14.14 -4.05
N ASP A 156 21.46 -14.95 -4.47
CA ASP A 156 20.93 -16.08 -3.73
C ASP A 156 21.53 -17.32 -4.41
N PRO A 157 22.61 -17.93 -3.86
CA PRO A 157 23.19 -19.11 -4.45
C PRO A 157 22.34 -20.39 -4.28
N GLU A 158 21.23 -20.36 -3.53
CA GLU A 158 20.28 -21.48 -3.42
C GLU A 158 18.81 -21.03 -3.27
#